data_AF-A0AAE1DBY4-F1
#
_entry.id   AF-A0AAE1DBY4-F1
#
_cell.length_a   1.000
_cell.length_b   1.000
_cell.length_c   1.000
_cell.angle_alpha   90.00
_cell.angle_beta   90.00
_cell.angle_gamma   90.00
#
_symmetry.space_group_name_H-M   'P 1'
#
loop_
_entity.id
_entity.type
_entity.pdbx_description
1 polymer ?
#
loop_
_entity_poly.entity_id
_entity_poly.type
_entity_poly.pdbx_seq_one_letter_code
_entity_poly.pdbx_strand_id
1 'polypeptide(L)'
;MADRRKVAAVTPASENNQENERQFMDKNNVTGMIKDLLTKIIANRPDDPISFIANYFETMTLDDQSNDLVNRAVQVLNLTHHSRPVFESNMRSAFSILSRYKITKKLHGVNGTVHSLLMQALCKKLPSAVTIRLFKRLECGEYEAVTYDVFRSSVFTCCVLNDYIAMCGNLFDMLDLQKTGKADKNLCEAALEQLRTALASTRTDVKR
;
A
#
# COMPACT_ATOMS: atom_id res chain seq x y z
N MET A 1 -18.54 -63.63 35.52
CA MET A 1 -19.56 -62.68 35.04
C MET A 1 -19.68 -61.64 36.14
N ALA A 2 -19.17 -60.41 35.97
CA ALA A 2 -19.83 -59.31 35.26
C ALA A 2 -21.16 -58.96 35.96
N ASP A 3 -21.44 -57.75 36.44
CA ASP A 3 -20.89 -56.42 36.13
C ASP A 3 -21.30 -55.42 37.27
N ARG A 4 -20.84 -54.17 37.44
CA ARG A 4 -19.90 -53.30 36.70
C ARG A 4 -19.28 -52.24 37.65
N ARG A 5 -18.01 -51.83 37.46
CA ARG A 5 -17.44 -50.62 38.11
C ARG A 5 -17.72 -49.39 37.25
N LYS A 6 -18.40 -48.37 37.78
CA LYS A 6 -18.62 -47.10 37.08
C LYS A 6 -17.39 -46.20 37.26
N VAL A 7 -16.38 -46.39 36.41
CA VAL A 7 -15.21 -45.50 36.35
C VAL A 7 -15.65 -44.18 35.71
N ALA A 8 -15.48 -43.07 36.44
CA ALA A 8 -15.69 -41.75 35.86
C ALA A 8 -14.61 -41.51 34.78
N ALA A 9 -15.03 -41.29 33.55
CA ALA A 9 -14.11 -40.93 32.48
C ALA A 9 -13.54 -39.54 32.76
N VAL A 10 -12.23 -39.48 33.01
CA VAL A 10 -11.49 -38.21 33.01
C VAL A 10 -11.40 -37.76 31.56
N THR A 11 -12.22 -36.76 31.21
CA THR A 11 -12.11 -36.04 29.94
C THR A 11 -10.69 -35.46 29.85
N PRO A 12 -9.92 -35.72 28.77
CA PRO A 12 -8.70 -34.97 28.53
C PRO A 12 -9.06 -33.50 28.40
N ALA A 13 -8.46 -32.66 29.25
CA ALA A 13 -8.67 -31.23 29.19
C ALA A 13 -8.19 -30.67 27.86
N SER A 14 -8.85 -29.58 27.44
CA SER A 14 -8.56 -28.74 26.29
C SER A 14 -7.09 -28.76 25.83
N GLU A 15 -6.87 -29.07 24.56
CA GLU A 15 -5.60 -28.77 23.89
C GLU A 15 -5.40 -27.25 23.83
N ASN A 16 -4.83 -26.70 24.90
CA ASN A 16 -4.14 -25.42 24.84
C ASN A 16 -2.97 -25.60 23.86
N ASN A 17 -3.20 -25.20 22.60
CA ASN A 17 -2.15 -24.97 21.61
C ASN A 17 -1.32 -23.73 22.01
N GLN A 18 -0.68 -23.80 23.17
CA GLN A 18 0.46 -22.97 23.52
C GLN A 18 1.61 -23.44 22.63
N GLU A 19 1.78 -22.75 21.50
CA GLU A 19 2.91 -22.95 20.60
C GLU A 19 4.20 -22.82 21.41
N ASN A 20 4.92 -23.93 21.55
CA ASN A 20 6.10 -24.01 22.41
C ASN A 20 7.15 -23.02 21.90
N GLU A 21 7.90 -22.33 22.77
CA GLU A 21 8.84 -21.26 22.37
C GLU A 21 9.82 -21.71 21.26
N ARG A 22 10.26 -22.98 21.33
CA ARG A 22 11.08 -23.61 20.29
C ARG A 22 10.36 -23.74 18.95
N GLN A 23 9.10 -24.20 18.95
CA GLN A 23 8.27 -24.28 17.74
C GLN A 23 8.03 -22.89 17.14
N PHE A 24 7.84 -21.86 17.97
CA PHE A 24 7.77 -20.48 17.51
C PHE A 24 9.09 -20.03 16.85
N MET A 25 10.24 -20.31 17.46
CA MET A 25 11.55 -19.96 16.88
C MET A 25 11.84 -20.71 15.57
N ASP A 26 11.52 -22.00 15.49
CA ASP A 26 11.69 -22.83 14.29
C ASP A 26 10.79 -22.33 13.15
N LYS A 27 9.51 -22.08 13.45
CA LYS A 27 8.49 -21.57 12.50
C LYS A 27 8.82 -20.19 11.92
N ASN A 28 9.54 -19.36 12.67
CA ASN A 28 10.00 -18.04 12.25
C ASN A 28 11.47 -18.03 11.76
N ASN A 29 12.11 -19.21 11.65
CA ASN A 29 13.49 -19.37 11.18
C ASN A 29 14.53 -18.53 11.96
N VAL A 30 14.31 -18.32 13.26
CA VAL A 30 15.19 -17.50 14.12
C VAL A 30 16.63 -18.05 14.11
N THR A 31 16.78 -19.38 14.12
CA THR A 31 18.09 -20.04 14.01
C THR A 31 18.81 -19.73 12.69
N GLY A 32 18.08 -19.60 11.58
CA GLY A 32 18.65 -19.19 10.30
C GLY A 32 19.10 -17.72 10.32
N MET A 33 18.27 -16.83 10.85
CA MET A 33 18.58 -15.40 10.98
C MET A 33 19.80 -15.15 11.89
N ILE A 34 19.91 -15.86 13.01
CA ILE A 34 21.08 -15.78 13.91
C ILE A 34 22.34 -16.34 13.24
N LYS A 35 22.23 -17.42 12.45
CA LYS A 35 23.39 -17.96 11.71
C LYS A 35 23.91 -16.99 10.65
N ASP A 36 23.03 -16.35 9.89
CA ASP A 36 23.42 -15.35 8.88
C ASP A 36 24.04 -14.09 9.53
N LEU A 37 23.44 -13.59 10.62
CA LEU A 37 24.00 -12.52 11.43
C LEU A 37 25.42 -12.84 11.93
N LEU A 38 25.59 -13.99 12.58
CA LEU A 38 26.91 -14.42 13.09
C LEU A 38 27.93 -14.59 11.96
N THR A 39 27.51 -15.14 10.81
CA THR A 39 28.36 -15.25 9.61
C THR A 39 28.83 -13.87 9.15
N LYS A 40 27.92 -12.90 9.10
CA LYS A 40 28.22 -11.50 8.70
C LYS A 40 29.10 -10.77 9.72
N ILE A 41 28.90 -10.96 11.03
CA ILE A 41 29.78 -10.40 12.07
C ILE A 41 31.20 -10.99 11.96
N ILE A 42 31.32 -12.31 11.82
CA ILE A 42 32.63 -13.00 11.71
C ILE A 42 33.38 -12.57 10.45
N ALA A 43 32.67 -12.42 9.32
CA ALA A 43 33.25 -12.03 8.04
C ALA A 43 33.71 -10.57 8.00
N ASN A 44 32.93 -9.64 8.57
CA ASN A 44 33.18 -8.20 8.43
C ASN A 44 33.88 -7.57 9.64
N ARG A 45 33.87 -8.22 10.81
CA ARG A 45 34.49 -7.75 12.07
C ARG A 45 34.25 -6.25 12.35
N PRO A 46 32.98 -5.81 12.43
CA PRO A 46 32.66 -4.40 12.62
C PRO A 46 33.23 -3.85 13.93
N ASP A 47 33.73 -2.61 13.91
CA ASP A 47 34.29 -1.93 15.09
C ASP A 47 33.25 -1.71 16.20
N ASP A 48 31.97 -1.58 15.83
CA ASP A 48 30.82 -1.62 16.75
C ASP A 48 29.87 -2.78 16.38
N PRO A 49 30.02 -3.95 17.04
CA PRO A 49 29.12 -5.09 16.83
C PRO A 49 27.68 -4.84 17.27
N ILE A 50 27.41 -3.94 18.23
CA ILE A 50 26.06 -3.71 18.76
C ILE A 50 25.25 -2.90 17.76
N SER A 51 25.82 -1.81 17.23
CA SER A 51 25.23 -1.04 16.13
C SER A 51 25.06 -1.91 14.87
N PHE A 52 26.03 -2.78 14.56
CA PHE A 52 25.89 -3.73 13.44
C PHE A 52 24.69 -4.69 13.61
N ILE A 53 24.50 -5.25 14.81
CA ILE A 53 23.36 -6.14 15.12
C ILE A 53 22.02 -5.39 14.99
N ALA A 54 21.94 -4.16 15.49
CA ALA A 54 20.75 -3.32 15.37
C ALA A 54 20.39 -3.07 13.89
N ASN A 55 21.34 -2.56 13.10
CA ASN A 55 21.14 -2.31 11.67
C ASN A 55 20.77 -3.58 10.87
N TYR A 56 21.33 -4.74 11.22
CA TYR A 56 20.98 -6.02 10.60
C TYR A 56 19.53 -6.42 10.87
N PHE A 57 19.06 -6.29 12.11
CA PHE A 57 17.66 -6.60 12.41
C PHE A 57 16.71 -5.54 11.87
N GLU A 58 17.10 -4.25 11.82
CA GLU A 58 16.35 -3.19 11.15
C GLU A 58 16.15 -3.47 9.66
N THR A 59 17.19 -3.88 8.93
CA THR A 59 17.07 -4.34 7.52
C THR A 59 16.31 -5.67 7.35
N MET A 60 16.03 -6.39 8.45
CA MET A 60 15.09 -7.51 8.48
C MET A 60 13.68 -7.13 8.96
N THR A 61 13.43 -5.87 9.35
CA THR A 61 12.08 -5.45 9.77
C THR A 61 11.11 -5.39 8.59
N LEU A 62 9.83 -5.52 8.93
CA LEU A 62 8.71 -5.49 7.99
C LEU A 62 8.61 -4.17 7.21
N ASP A 63 9.20 -3.09 7.73
CA ASP A 63 9.15 -1.76 7.12
C ASP A 63 10.01 -1.69 5.84
N ASP A 64 11.17 -2.32 5.80
CA ASP A 64 12.02 -2.34 4.59
C ASP A 64 11.41 -3.28 3.52
N GLN A 65 10.84 -4.42 3.95
CA GLN A 65 10.11 -5.33 3.06
C GLN A 65 8.84 -4.70 2.47
N SER A 66 8.05 -3.99 3.28
CA SER A 66 6.84 -3.31 2.81
C SER A 66 7.18 -2.19 1.83
N ASN A 67 8.23 -1.41 2.10
CA ASN A 67 8.70 -0.37 1.19
C ASN A 67 9.24 -0.93 -0.14
N ASP A 68 10.00 -2.04 -0.18
CA ASP A 68 10.37 -2.70 -1.46
C ASP A 68 9.13 -3.09 -2.28
N LEU A 69 8.18 -3.77 -1.65
CA LEU A 69 6.97 -4.23 -2.33
C LEU A 69 6.12 -3.06 -2.85
N VAL A 70 6.03 -1.95 -2.09
CA VAL A 70 5.37 -0.71 -2.52
C VAL A 70 6.12 -0.07 -3.69
N ASN A 71 7.44 0.11 -3.61
CA ASN A 71 8.23 0.68 -4.70
C ASN A 71 8.09 -0.12 -6.00
N ARG A 72 8.10 -1.44 -5.92
CA ARG A 72 7.91 -2.34 -7.08
C ARG A 72 6.49 -2.29 -7.63
N ALA A 73 5.47 -2.20 -6.76
CA ALA A 73 4.09 -2.01 -7.19
C ALA A 73 3.90 -0.66 -7.92
N VAL A 74 4.49 0.43 -7.40
CA VAL A 74 4.50 1.76 -8.05
C VAL A 74 5.20 1.70 -9.41
N GLN A 75 6.35 1.04 -9.52
CA GLN A 75 7.04 0.84 -10.79
C GLN A 75 6.13 0.15 -11.82
N VAL A 76 5.48 -0.96 -11.44
CA VAL A 76 4.56 -1.71 -12.32
C VAL A 76 3.36 -0.87 -12.75
N LEU A 77 2.74 -0.12 -11.83
CA LEU A 77 1.63 0.77 -12.16
C LEU A 77 2.06 1.89 -13.12
N ASN A 78 3.28 2.42 -12.97
CA ASN A 78 3.82 3.48 -13.84
C ASN A 78 4.30 2.98 -15.23
N LEU A 79 4.32 1.67 -15.51
CA LEU A 79 4.68 1.14 -16.83
C LEU A 79 3.71 1.56 -17.94
N THR A 80 2.48 1.93 -17.60
CA THR A 80 1.47 2.29 -18.60
C THR A 80 0.46 3.27 -18.01
N HIS A 81 0.07 4.28 -18.78
CA HIS A 81 -0.96 5.22 -18.36
C HIS A 81 -2.30 4.54 -18.07
N HIS A 82 -3.01 5.00 -17.04
CA HIS A 82 -4.17 4.32 -16.47
C HIS A 82 -5.40 4.25 -17.39
N SER A 83 -5.48 5.09 -18.43
CA SER A 83 -6.53 5.01 -19.46
C SER A 83 -6.28 3.94 -20.53
N ARG A 84 -5.14 3.22 -20.50
CA ARG A 84 -4.83 2.15 -21.47
C ARG A 84 -5.36 0.80 -20.97
N PRO A 85 -5.98 -0.05 -21.82
CA PRO A 85 -6.49 -1.36 -21.40
C PRO A 85 -5.46 -2.27 -20.73
N VAL A 86 -4.19 -2.18 -21.15
CA VAL A 86 -3.06 -2.96 -20.59
C VAL A 86 -2.82 -2.66 -19.09
N PHE A 87 -3.22 -1.48 -18.60
CA PHE A 87 -3.09 -1.10 -17.20
C PHE A 87 -3.83 -2.05 -16.23
N GLU A 88 -4.91 -2.71 -16.66
CA GLU A 88 -5.60 -3.73 -15.86
C GLU A 88 -4.69 -4.93 -15.55
N SER A 89 -3.76 -5.29 -16.46
CA SER A 89 -2.74 -6.31 -16.19
C SER A 89 -1.74 -5.83 -15.15
N ASN A 90 -1.25 -4.59 -15.28
CA ASN A 90 -0.33 -3.98 -14.32
C ASN A 90 -0.97 -3.88 -12.93
N MET A 91 -2.26 -3.54 -12.85
CA MET A 91 -3.05 -3.50 -11.62
C MET A 91 -3.06 -4.86 -10.90
N ARG A 92 -3.32 -5.95 -11.63
CA ARG A 92 -3.28 -7.32 -11.08
C ARG A 92 -1.88 -7.73 -10.63
N SER A 93 -0.85 -7.37 -11.40
CA SER A 93 0.54 -7.60 -11.01
C SER A 93 0.93 -6.83 -9.74
N ALA A 94 0.54 -5.56 -9.61
CA ALA A 94 0.77 -4.75 -8.41
C ALA A 94 0.04 -5.31 -7.18
N PHE A 95 -1.23 -5.71 -7.34
CA PHE A 95 -1.99 -6.41 -6.28
C PHE A 95 -1.31 -7.71 -5.85
N SER A 96 -0.79 -8.50 -6.80
CA SER A 96 -0.07 -9.75 -6.54
C SER A 96 1.27 -9.52 -5.83
N ILE A 97 1.99 -8.44 -6.13
CA ILE A 97 3.23 -8.04 -5.43
C ILE A 97 2.91 -7.71 -3.97
N LEU A 98 1.96 -6.80 -3.73
CA LEU A 98 1.63 -6.34 -2.38
C LEU A 98 0.95 -7.42 -1.53
N SER A 99 0.20 -8.32 -2.16
CA SER A 99 -0.38 -9.51 -1.51
C SER A 99 0.68 -10.47 -0.95
N ARG A 100 1.97 -10.30 -1.24
CA ARG A 100 3.06 -11.09 -0.63
C ARG A 100 3.36 -10.66 0.80
N TYR A 101 3.04 -9.42 1.15
CA TYR A 101 3.16 -8.95 2.52
C TYR A 101 2.05 -9.58 3.37
N LYS A 102 2.43 -10.42 4.33
CA LYS A 102 1.51 -11.22 5.15
C LYS A 102 1.80 -11.04 6.64
N ILE A 103 1.00 -10.21 7.30
CA ILE A 103 0.96 -10.17 8.77
C ILE A 103 0.39 -11.48 9.33
N THR A 104 -0.56 -12.12 8.64
CA THR A 104 -1.09 -13.44 9.02
C THR A 104 -1.17 -14.41 7.84
N LYS A 105 -0.93 -15.70 8.09
CA LYS A 105 -0.96 -16.77 7.08
C LYS A 105 -2.33 -16.99 6.42
N LYS A 106 -3.41 -16.43 6.99
CA LYS A 106 -4.80 -16.54 6.49
C LYS A 106 -5.27 -15.30 5.72
N LEU A 107 -4.43 -14.28 5.52
CA LEU A 107 -4.82 -13.03 4.87
C LEU A 107 -5.01 -13.22 3.35
N HIS A 108 -6.24 -13.13 2.86
CA HIS A 108 -6.59 -13.23 1.44
C HIS A 108 -6.81 -11.84 0.83
N GLY A 109 -5.72 -11.12 0.58
CA GLY A 109 -5.73 -9.78 0.01
C GLY A 109 -4.40 -9.05 0.21
N VAL A 110 -4.42 -7.76 -0.11
CA VAL A 110 -3.38 -6.79 0.26
C VAL A 110 -3.65 -6.33 1.69
N ASN A 111 -2.61 -6.19 2.51
CA ASN A 111 -2.77 -5.70 3.88
C ASN A 111 -2.97 -4.17 3.92
N GLY A 112 -3.81 -3.67 4.84
CA GLY A 112 -4.15 -2.25 4.94
C GLY A 112 -2.96 -1.31 5.12
N THR A 113 -1.91 -1.72 5.85
CA THR A 113 -0.68 -0.91 6.01
C THR A 113 0.05 -0.72 4.68
N VAL A 114 0.29 -1.79 3.91
CA VAL A 114 0.95 -1.67 2.59
C VAL A 114 0.07 -1.02 1.52
N HIS A 115 -1.26 -1.13 1.64
CA HIS A 115 -2.19 -0.37 0.81
C HIS A 115 -2.08 1.13 1.09
N SER A 116 -2.08 1.52 2.38
CA SER A 116 -1.90 2.92 2.81
C SER A 116 -0.56 3.50 2.35
N LEU A 117 0.54 2.74 2.49
CA LEU A 117 1.86 3.12 1.98
C LEU A 117 1.86 3.28 0.45
N LEU A 118 1.17 2.42 -0.30
CA LEU A 118 1.00 2.60 -1.75
C LEU A 118 0.24 3.90 -2.06
N MET A 119 -0.85 4.20 -1.35
CA MET A 119 -1.61 5.44 -1.58
C MET A 119 -0.75 6.68 -1.33
N GLN A 120 0.07 6.67 -0.28
CA GLN A 120 1.05 7.73 0.00
C GLN A 120 2.10 7.85 -1.11
N ALA A 121 2.66 6.73 -1.58
CA ALA A 121 3.67 6.73 -2.65
C ALA A 121 3.12 7.24 -3.99
N LEU A 122 1.91 6.81 -4.38
CA LEU A 122 1.25 7.28 -5.61
C LEU A 122 0.88 8.77 -5.54
N CYS A 123 0.49 9.28 -4.38
CA CYS A 123 0.08 10.67 -4.18
C CYS A 123 1.18 11.60 -3.67
N LYS A 124 2.45 11.18 -3.67
CA LYS A 124 3.60 11.94 -3.13
C LYS A 124 3.77 13.36 -3.69
N LYS A 125 3.27 13.62 -4.91
CA LYS A 125 3.33 14.94 -5.57
C LYS A 125 2.12 15.84 -5.30
N LEU A 126 1.09 15.34 -4.61
CA LEU A 126 -0.14 16.08 -4.38
C LEU A 126 -0.07 17.01 -3.16
N PRO A 127 -0.78 18.16 -3.15
CA PRO A 127 -0.86 19.03 -1.98
C PRO A 127 -1.45 18.31 -0.77
N SER A 128 -0.89 18.53 0.42
CA SER A 128 -1.33 17.89 1.67
C SER A 128 -2.81 18.10 1.98
N ALA A 129 -3.35 19.30 1.71
CA ALA A 129 -4.76 19.62 1.87
C ALA A 129 -5.71 18.74 1.01
N VAL A 130 -5.21 18.19 -0.11
CA VAL A 130 -5.93 17.23 -0.95
C VAL A 130 -5.73 15.81 -0.41
N THR A 131 -4.49 15.40 -0.13
CA THR A 131 -4.20 14.01 0.29
C THR A 131 -4.84 13.66 1.63
N ILE A 132 -4.93 14.59 2.58
CA ILE A 132 -5.66 14.40 3.85
C ILE A 132 -7.14 14.05 3.59
N ARG A 133 -7.80 14.75 2.64
CA ARG A 133 -9.20 14.49 2.30
C ARG A 133 -9.38 13.19 1.51
N LEU A 134 -8.41 12.87 0.65
CA LEU A 134 -8.38 11.63 -0.13
C LEU A 134 -8.20 10.41 0.77
N PHE A 135 -7.19 10.42 1.65
CA PHE A 135 -6.88 9.28 2.50
C PHE A 135 -8.01 9.01 3.50
N LYS A 136 -8.69 10.03 4.03
CA LYS A 136 -9.94 9.84 4.81
C LYS A 136 -11.09 9.15 4.04
N ARG A 137 -11.00 9.01 2.71
CA ARG A 137 -11.95 8.26 1.86
C ARG A 137 -11.42 6.91 1.38
N LEU A 138 -10.11 6.69 1.47
CA LEU A 138 -9.40 5.47 1.05
C LEU A 138 -8.80 4.69 2.22
N GLU A 139 -9.11 5.10 3.46
CA GLU A 139 -8.58 4.54 4.70
C GLU A 139 -9.03 3.08 4.86
N CYS A 140 -8.04 2.21 5.06
CA CYS A 140 -8.23 0.81 5.42
C CYS A 140 -7.56 0.57 6.78
N GLY A 141 -8.12 -0.31 7.60
CA GLY A 141 -7.51 -0.66 8.89
C GLY A 141 -6.17 -1.37 8.69
N GLU A 142 -5.19 -1.12 9.57
CA GLU A 142 -3.82 -1.70 9.44
C GLU A 142 -3.81 -3.21 9.17
N TYR A 143 -4.67 -3.96 9.86
CA TYR A 143 -4.78 -5.42 9.77
C TYR A 143 -5.84 -5.91 8.76
N GLU A 144 -6.48 -5.00 8.02
CA GLU A 144 -7.52 -5.30 7.05
C GLU A 144 -6.98 -6.11 5.86
N ALA A 145 -7.82 -6.99 5.32
CA ALA A 145 -7.59 -7.70 4.06
C ALA A 145 -8.26 -6.93 2.90
N VAL A 146 -7.54 -5.98 2.32
CA VAL A 146 -8.01 -5.19 1.18
C VAL A 146 -8.18 -6.09 -0.04
N THR A 147 -9.40 -6.16 -0.55
CA THR A 147 -9.77 -6.96 -1.73
C THR A 147 -9.28 -6.31 -3.02
N TYR A 148 -9.30 -7.06 -4.13
CA TYR A 148 -8.87 -6.55 -5.44
C TYR A 148 -9.69 -5.33 -5.88
N ASP A 149 -11.02 -5.36 -5.69
CA ASP A 149 -11.90 -4.28 -6.16
C ASP A 149 -11.70 -2.99 -5.36
N VAL A 150 -11.50 -3.09 -4.05
CA VAL A 150 -11.16 -1.94 -3.19
C VAL A 150 -9.80 -1.38 -3.59
N PHE A 151 -8.76 -2.23 -3.66
CA PHE A 151 -7.42 -1.85 -4.11
C PHE A 151 -7.44 -1.13 -5.47
N ARG A 152 -8.12 -1.74 -6.46
CA ARG A 152 -8.27 -1.22 -7.81
C ARG A 152 -8.92 0.16 -7.80
N SER A 153 -10.02 0.30 -7.05
CA SER A 153 -10.73 1.58 -6.89
C SER A 153 -9.83 2.66 -6.27
N SER A 154 -9.08 2.33 -5.21
CA SER A 154 -8.14 3.27 -4.58
C SER A 154 -7.03 3.71 -5.54
N VAL A 155 -6.38 2.78 -6.22
CA VAL A 155 -5.31 3.09 -7.18
C VAL A 155 -5.82 3.94 -8.34
N PHE A 156 -6.97 3.57 -8.95
CA PHE A 156 -7.56 4.39 -10.02
C PHE A 156 -7.93 5.80 -9.53
N THR A 157 -8.47 5.94 -8.33
CA THR A 157 -8.79 7.24 -7.74
C THR A 157 -7.54 8.11 -7.60
N CYS A 158 -6.44 7.55 -7.11
CA CYS A 158 -5.15 8.24 -7.01
C CYS A 158 -4.58 8.62 -8.38
N CYS A 159 -4.63 7.73 -9.38
CA CYS A 159 -4.16 7.99 -10.73
C CYS A 159 -4.97 9.10 -11.43
N VAL A 160 -6.31 9.04 -11.39
CA VAL A 160 -7.18 10.06 -11.99
C VAL A 160 -7.01 11.42 -11.31
N LEU A 161 -6.85 11.45 -9.98
CA LEU A 161 -6.64 12.69 -9.23
C LEU A 161 -5.26 13.32 -9.49
N ASN A 162 -4.22 12.51 -9.65
CA ASN A 162 -2.89 12.98 -10.08
C ASN A 162 -2.98 13.68 -11.44
N ASP A 163 -3.61 13.05 -12.43
CA ASP A 163 -3.79 13.63 -13.76
C ASP A 163 -4.66 14.88 -13.72
N TYR A 164 -5.75 14.89 -12.95
CA TYR A 164 -6.60 16.06 -12.77
C TYR A 164 -5.83 17.26 -12.19
N ILE A 165 -5.01 17.04 -11.17
CA ILE A 165 -4.20 18.10 -10.56
C ILE A 165 -3.09 18.56 -11.50
N ALA A 166 -2.48 17.66 -12.28
CA ALA A 166 -1.54 18.05 -13.33
C ALA A 166 -2.21 18.89 -14.42
N MET A 167 -3.43 18.54 -14.86
CA MET A 167 -4.20 19.34 -15.82
C MET A 167 -4.58 20.72 -15.26
N CYS A 168 -5.00 20.81 -13.99
CA CYS A 168 -5.26 22.09 -13.33
C CYS A 168 -3.99 22.95 -13.19
N GLY A 169 -2.85 22.34 -12.86
CA GLY A 169 -1.55 23.01 -12.81
C GLY A 169 -1.15 23.58 -14.17
N ASN A 170 -1.18 22.76 -15.22
CA ASN A 170 -0.90 23.19 -16.59
C ASN A 170 -1.83 24.32 -17.05
N LEU A 171 -3.12 24.28 -16.69
CA LEU A 171 -4.07 25.37 -16.98
C LEU A 171 -3.70 26.66 -16.24
N PHE A 172 -3.32 26.57 -14.96
CA PHE A 172 -2.87 27.72 -14.19
C PHE A 172 -1.59 28.32 -14.77
N ASP A 173 -0.61 27.48 -15.14
CA ASP A 173 0.66 27.90 -15.75
C ASP A 173 0.47 28.59 -17.12
N MET A 174 -0.59 28.25 -17.86
CA MET A 174 -0.99 28.96 -19.09
C MET A 174 -1.65 30.33 -18.81
N LEU A 175 -2.21 30.54 -17.62
CA LEU A 175 -2.86 31.80 -17.21
C LEU A 175 -1.92 32.73 -16.43
N ASP A 176 -0.88 32.21 -15.78
CA ASP A 176 0.23 32.97 -15.19
C ASP A 176 1.25 33.36 -16.28
N LEU A 177 0.84 34.29 -17.14
CA LEU A 177 1.63 34.78 -18.28
C LEU A 177 3.01 35.31 -17.89
N GLN A 178 3.21 35.70 -16.62
CA GLN A 178 4.47 36.26 -16.11
C GLN A 178 5.29 35.24 -15.28
N LYS A 179 4.78 34.03 -15.03
CA LYS A 179 5.38 32.98 -14.19
C LYS A 179 5.73 33.47 -12.78
N THR A 180 4.82 34.24 -12.18
CA THR A 180 4.97 34.87 -10.86
C THR A 180 4.33 34.09 -9.70
N GLY A 181 3.73 32.94 -9.99
CA GLY A 181 2.81 32.22 -9.10
C GLY A 181 1.43 32.88 -9.00
N LYS A 182 1.06 33.77 -9.94
CA LYS A 182 -0.18 34.56 -9.90
C LYS A 182 -0.75 34.76 -11.31
N ALA A 183 -1.88 34.11 -11.58
CA ALA A 183 -2.67 34.36 -12.78
C ALA A 183 -3.57 35.62 -12.63
N ASP A 184 -3.86 36.30 -13.75
CA ASP A 184 -4.82 37.41 -13.76
C ASP A 184 -6.24 36.91 -13.44
N LYS A 185 -6.96 37.65 -12.59
CA LYS A 185 -8.30 37.27 -12.13
C LYS A 185 -9.31 37.20 -13.27
N ASN A 186 -9.28 38.16 -14.19
CA ASN A 186 -10.26 38.22 -15.29
C ASN A 186 -10.01 37.09 -16.30
N LEU A 187 -8.73 36.77 -16.57
CA LEU A 187 -8.36 35.60 -17.38
C LEU A 187 -8.82 34.29 -16.73
N CYS A 188 -8.67 34.15 -15.41
CA CYS A 188 -9.17 32.98 -14.67
C CYS A 188 -10.69 32.85 -14.75
N GLU A 189 -11.42 33.95 -14.53
CA GLU A 189 -12.89 33.95 -14.60
C GLU A 189 -13.39 33.66 -16.03
N ALA A 190 -12.77 34.22 -17.06
CA ALA A 190 -13.10 33.93 -18.45
C ALA A 190 -12.83 32.46 -18.83
N ALA A 191 -11.70 31.89 -18.42
CA ALA A 191 -11.37 30.48 -18.66
C ALA A 191 -12.35 29.54 -17.94
N LEU A 192 -12.70 29.84 -16.69
CA LEU A 192 -13.71 29.07 -15.94
C LEU A 192 -15.09 29.12 -16.60
N GLU A 193 -15.49 30.26 -17.15
CA GLU A 193 -16.79 30.41 -17.82
C GLU A 193 -16.84 29.67 -19.17
N GLN A 194 -15.75 29.67 -19.93
CA GLN A 194 -15.63 28.83 -21.13
C GLN A 194 -15.74 27.34 -20.80
N LEU A 195 -15.07 26.87 -19.73
CA LEU A 195 -15.17 25.49 -19.26
C LEU A 195 -16.59 25.12 -18.81
N ARG A 196 -17.28 26.01 -18.09
CA ARG A 196 -18.71 25.80 -17.72
C ARG A 196 -19.61 25.70 -18.94
N THR A 197 -19.41 26.58 -19.92
CA THR A 197 -20.18 26.60 -21.17
C THR A 197 -19.98 25.30 -21.95
N ALA A 198 -18.74 24.84 -22.11
CA ALA A 198 -18.42 23.57 -22.77
C ALA A 198 -19.04 22.36 -22.04
N LEU A 199 -18.99 22.32 -20.71
CA LEU A 199 -19.63 21.28 -19.91
C LEU A 199 -21.16 21.29 -20.03
N ALA A 200 -21.79 22.45 -20.23
CA ALA A 200 -23.22 22.57 -20.45
C ALA A 200 -23.63 22.02 -21.83
N SER A 201 -22.88 22.33 -22.90
CA SER A 201 -23.14 21.79 -24.24
C SER A 201 -22.93 20.27 -24.33
N THR A 202 -21.88 19.73 -23.70
CA THR A 202 -21.65 18.26 -23.72
C THR A 202 -22.80 17.50 -23.05
N ARG A 203 -23.47 18.08 -22.05
CA ARG A 203 -24.65 17.48 -21.40
C ARG A 203 -25.90 17.48 -22.28
N THR A 204 -26.00 18.38 -23.27
CA THR A 204 -27.12 18.38 -24.22
C THR A 204 -26.95 17.35 -25.34
N ASP A 205 -25.72 16.97 -25.70
CA ASP A 205 -25.45 16.00 -26.77
C ASP A 205 -25.64 14.54 -26.34
N VAL A 206 -25.55 14.21 -25.05
CA VAL A 206 -25.77 12.84 -24.50
C VAL A 206 -27.26 12.42 -24.50
N LYS A 207 -28.13 13.15 -25.22
CA LYS A 207 -29.55 12.84 -25.42
C LYS A 207 -29.89 12.37 -26.86
N ARG A 208 -28.93 11.78 -27.56
CA ARG A 208 -29.12 11.16 -28.89
C ARG A 208 -28.75 9.68 -28.87
#